data_AF-A0A8J2KP86-F1
#
_entry.id   AF-A0A8J2KP86-F1
#
_cell.length_a   1.000
_cell.length_b   1.000
_cell.length_c   1.000
_cell.angle_alpha   90.00
_cell.angle_beta   90.00
_cell.angle_gamma   90.00
#
_symmetry.space_group_name_H-M   'P 1'
#
loop_
_entity.id
_entity.type
_entity.pdbx_description
1 polymer ?
#
loop_
_entity_poly.entity_id
_entity_poly.type
_entity_poly.pdbx_seq_one_letter_code
_entity_poly.pdbx_strand_id
1 'polypeptide(L)'
;RWTCIYFLDGGGRAGVYLEVDANLELLEEDGLLDVFGYLKKLRNSRKGLVETLDQLKFIYDTLEEYVICRKTWFPVSELSQRLKHKSMKDPQTKINEYQREFLLFFSWLNCFYKG
;
A
#
# COMPACT_ATOMS: atom_id res chain seq x y z
N ARG A 1 15.07 -7.33 -12.41
CA ARG A 1 15.51 -7.79 -11.07
C ARG A 1 14.65 -9.00 -10.75
N TRP A 2 15.21 -10.19 -10.52
CA TRP A 2 14.40 -11.40 -10.26
C TRP A 2 14.37 -11.69 -8.76
N THR A 3 13.26 -11.37 -8.11
CA THR A 3 13.06 -11.65 -6.68
C THR A 3 12.47 -13.05 -6.55
N CYS A 4 13.31 -14.06 -6.30
CA CYS A 4 12.85 -15.43 -6.08
C CYS A 4 12.30 -15.58 -4.65
N ILE A 5 10.98 -15.68 -4.53
CA ILE A 5 10.28 -15.88 -3.25
C ILE A 5 9.93 -17.36 -3.13
N TYR A 6 10.62 -18.07 -2.23
CA TYR A 6 10.33 -19.46 -1.90
C TYR A 6 9.54 -19.52 -0.59
N PHE A 7 8.29 -19.98 -0.65
CA PHE A 7 7.50 -20.39 0.52
C PHE A 7 7.11 -21.86 0.37
N LEU A 8 7.08 -22.58 1.48
CA LEU A 8 6.87 -24.04 1.59
C LEU A 8 5.53 -24.59 1.05
N ASP A 9 4.69 -23.75 0.43
CA ASP A 9 3.42 -24.15 -0.21
C ASP A 9 3.12 -23.25 -1.43
N GLY A 10 4.07 -23.24 -2.37
CA GLY A 10 4.39 -22.18 -3.31
C GLY A 10 3.39 -21.86 -4.43
N GLY A 11 2.25 -21.28 -4.06
CA GLY A 11 1.32 -20.61 -4.98
C GLY A 11 0.85 -19.26 -4.43
N GLY A 12 -0.02 -19.29 -3.44
CA GLY A 12 -0.84 -18.14 -3.03
C GLY A 12 -0.08 -16.91 -2.52
N ARG A 13 0.90 -17.09 -1.62
CA ARG A 13 1.55 -15.94 -0.94
C ARG A 13 2.56 -15.21 -1.83
N ALA A 14 3.25 -15.94 -2.70
CA ALA A 14 4.16 -15.35 -3.67
C ALA A 14 3.38 -14.55 -4.74
N GLY A 15 2.21 -15.04 -5.16
CA GLY A 15 1.37 -14.30 -6.10
C GLY A 15 0.74 -13.06 -5.48
N VAL A 16 0.32 -13.11 -4.21
CA VAL A 16 -0.11 -11.91 -3.47
C VAL A 16 0.98 -10.84 -3.45
N TYR A 17 2.23 -11.22 -3.14
CA TYR A 17 3.33 -10.26 -3.15
C TYR A 17 3.57 -9.66 -4.54
N LEU A 18 3.62 -10.50 -5.58
CA LEU A 18 3.84 -10.04 -6.96
C LEU A 18 2.71 -9.13 -7.46
N GLU A 19 1.47 -9.41 -7.06
CA GLU A 19 0.30 -8.59 -7.38
C GLU A 19 0.42 -7.22 -6.74
N VAL A 20 0.75 -7.16 -5.44
CA VAL A 20 0.93 -5.90 -4.72
C VAL A 20 2.09 -5.10 -5.32
N ASP A 21 3.26 -5.72 -5.48
CA ASP A 21 4.47 -5.07 -6.00
C ASP A 21 4.23 -4.42 -7.38
N ALA A 22 3.61 -5.15 -8.30
CA ALA A 22 3.33 -4.62 -9.64
C ALA A 22 2.26 -3.52 -9.66
N ASN A 23 1.23 -3.61 -8.81
CA ASN A 23 0.23 -2.55 -8.70
C ASN A 23 0.82 -1.29 -8.03
N LEU A 24 1.75 -1.45 -7.09
CA LEU A 24 2.47 -0.32 -6.50
C LEU A 24 3.38 0.38 -7.52
N GLU A 25 4.11 -0.38 -8.34
CA GLU A 25 4.89 0.17 -9.45
C GLU A 25 4.00 0.93 -10.44
N LEU A 26 2.86 0.34 -10.85
CA LEU A 26 1.90 0.98 -11.75
C LEU A 26 1.30 2.28 -11.17
N LEU A 27 1.02 2.28 -9.86
CA LEU A 27 0.54 3.45 -9.16
C LEU A 27 1.58 4.57 -9.11
N GLU A 28 2.87 4.23 -9.00
CA GLU A 28 3.95 5.21 -8.97
C GLU A 28 4.27 5.79 -10.36
N GLU A 29 4.19 4.99 -11.41
CA GLU A 29 4.49 5.41 -12.79
C GLU A 29 3.29 6.11 -13.47
N ASP A 30 2.11 5.48 -13.44
CA ASP A 30 0.94 5.91 -14.20
C ASP A 30 -0.18 6.49 -13.31
N GLY A 31 -0.07 6.36 -11.98
CA GLY A 31 -1.13 6.79 -11.07
C GLY A 31 -2.38 5.91 -11.11
N LEU A 32 -2.26 4.70 -11.66
CA LEU A 32 -3.37 3.77 -11.88
C LEU A 32 -3.17 2.47 -11.09
N LEU A 33 -4.27 1.85 -10.67
CA LEU A 33 -4.30 0.52 -10.06
C LEU A 33 -5.17 -0.40 -10.92
N ASP A 34 -4.65 -1.57 -11.31
CA ASP A 34 -5.37 -2.57 -12.09
C ASP A 34 -5.12 -3.99 -11.56
N VAL A 35 -5.68 -4.25 -10.37
CA VAL A 35 -5.59 -5.54 -9.68
C VAL A 35 -6.26 -6.65 -10.50
N PHE A 36 -7.39 -6.39 -11.15
CA PHE A 36 -8.08 -7.43 -11.91
C PHE A 36 -7.34 -7.82 -13.19
N GLY A 37 -6.80 -6.84 -13.92
CA GLY A 37 -6.03 -7.09 -15.13
C GLY A 37 -4.72 -7.80 -14.83
N TYR A 38 -4.02 -7.40 -13.77
CA TYR A 38 -2.76 -8.03 -13.38
C TYR A 38 -2.96 -9.44 -12.79
N LEU A 39 -3.99 -9.64 -11.97
CA LEU A 39 -4.37 -10.97 -11.47
C LEU A 39 -4.73 -11.96 -12.59
N LYS A 40 -5.38 -11.47 -13.66
CA LYS A 40 -5.63 -12.29 -14.86
C LYS A 40 -4.34 -12.68 -15.57
N LYS A 41 -3.36 -11.77 -15.67
CA LYS A 41 -2.03 -12.05 -16.23
C LYS A 41 -1.24 -13.03 -15.37
N LEU A 42 -1.25 -12.86 -14.04
CA LEU A 42 -0.60 -13.77 -13.09
C LEU A 42 -1.17 -15.19 -13.15
N ARG A 43 -2.51 -15.33 -13.19
CA ARG A 43 -3.19 -16.62 -13.35
C ARG A 43 -2.86 -17.31 -14.68
N ASN A 44 -2.66 -16.54 -15.74
CA ASN A 44 -2.22 -17.06 -17.05
C ASN A 44 -0.75 -17.50 -17.03
N SER A 45 0.11 -16.78 -16.31
CA SER A 45 1.55 -17.10 -16.18
C SER A 45 1.79 -18.36 -15.36
N ARG A 46 1.12 -18.49 -14.20
CA ARG A 46 1.19 -19.69 -13.36
C ARG A 46 -0.11 -19.87 -12.57
N LYS A 47 -0.79 -20.99 -12.84
CA LYS A 47 -2.01 -21.36 -12.11
C LYS A 47 -1.67 -21.54 -10.63
N GLY A 48 -2.49 -20.95 -9.76
CA GLY A 48 -2.39 -21.06 -8.31
C GLY A 48 -1.70 -19.94 -7.55
N LEU A 49 -1.37 -18.82 -8.21
CA LEU A 49 -0.71 -17.67 -7.56
C LEU A 49 -1.65 -16.85 -6.64
N VAL A 50 -2.97 -16.84 -6.87
CA VAL A 50 -3.97 -16.23 -5.98
C VAL A 50 -5.28 -17.03 -6.11
N GLU A 51 -5.51 -17.95 -5.18
CA GLU A 51 -6.63 -18.91 -5.24
C GLU A 51 -7.77 -18.58 -4.28
N THR A 52 -7.47 -17.92 -3.16
CA THR A 52 -8.45 -17.67 -2.10
C THR A 52 -8.99 -16.24 -2.18
N LEU A 53 -10.28 -16.07 -1.90
CA LEU A 53 -10.91 -14.75 -1.82
C LEU A 53 -10.30 -13.87 -0.72
N ASP A 54 -9.82 -14.49 0.37
CA ASP A 54 -9.14 -13.78 1.46
C ASP A 54 -7.79 -13.20 1.03
N GLN A 55 -7.08 -13.87 0.10
CA GLN A 55 -5.85 -13.34 -0.49
C GLN A 55 -6.15 -12.12 -1.38
N LEU A 56 -7.25 -12.17 -2.14
CA LEU A 56 -7.70 -11.05 -2.96
C LEU A 56 -8.09 -9.85 -2.09
N LYS A 57 -8.86 -10.07 -1.03
CA LYS A 57 -9.21 -9.03 -0.06
C LYS A 57 -7.96 -8.38 0.54
N PHE A 58 -7.01 -9.21 0.98
CA PHE A 58 -5.75 -8.72 1.54
C PHE A 58 -4.96 -7.83 0.56
N ILE A 59 -4.92 -8.17 -0.74
CA ILE A 59 -4.29 -7.33 -1.77
C ILE A 59 -4.98 -5.96 -1.85
N TYR A 60 -6.31 -5.94 -1.90
CA TYR A 60 -7.07 -4.69 -1.94
C TYR A 60 -6.86 -3.84 -0.69
N ASP A 61 -6.95 -4.44 0.50
CA ASP A 61 -6.76 -3.75 1.77
C ASP A 61 -5.35 -3.13 1.86
N THR A 62 -4.33 -3.89 1.44
CA THR A 62 -2.93 -3.43 1.43
C THR A 62 -2.72 -2.27 0.46
N LEU A 63 -3.30 -2.34 -0.74
CA LEU A 63 -3.18 -1.27 -1.75
C LEU A 63 -3.93 -0.02 -1.31
N GLU A 64 -5.12 -0.16 -0.72
CA GLU A 64 -5.87 0.96 -0.16
C GLU A 64 -5.09 1.64 0.98
N GLU A 65 -4.52 0.85 1.90
CA GLU A 65 -3.67 1.38 2.98
C GLU A 65 -2.46 2.14 2.40
N TYR A 66 -1.81 1.61 1.36
CA TYR A 66 -0.70 2.30 0.70
C TYR A 66 -1.13 3.64 0.09
N VAL A 67 -2.29 3.69 -0.57
CA VAL A 67 -2.83 4.92 -1.18
C VAL A 67 -3.18 5.97 -0.12
N ILE A 68 -3.71 5.52 1.03
CA ILE A 68 -4.09 6.40 2.15
C ILE A 68 -2.85 6.92 2.89
N CYS A 69 -1.93 6.03 3.28
CA CYS A 69 -0.75 6.40 4.07
C CYS A 69 0.33 7.11 3.26
N ARG A 70 0.44 6.82 1.96
CA ARG A 70 1.49 7.32 1.05
C ARG A 70 2.92 7.11 1.60
N LYS A 71 3.93 7.68 0.94
CA LYS A 71 5.35 7.57 1.34
C LYS A 71 5.61 8.34 2.64
N THR A 72 5.53 7.65 3.77
CA THR A 72 5.84 8.21 5.10
C THR A 72 7.33 8.15 5.45
N TRP A 73 8.12 7.36 4.71
CA TRP A 73 9.56 7.20 4.94
C TRP A 73 10.37 8.28 4.21
N PHE A 74 11.37 8.83 4.89
CA PHE A 74 12.29 9.82 4.34
C PHE A 74 13.67 9.71 4.98
N PRO A 75 14.74 10.07 4.25
CA PRO A 75 16.09 9.99 4.80
C PRO A 75 16.26 10.99 5.95
N VAL A 76 17.09 10.63 6.94
CA VAL A 76 17.34 11.43 8.15
C VAL A 76 17.85 12.84 7.81
N SER A 77 18.56 13.00 6.70
CA SER A 77 19.00 14.31 6.18
C SER A 77 17.85 15.28 5.92
N GLU A 78 16.69 14.78 5.49
CA GLU A 78 15.50 15.58 5.19
C GLU A 78 14.60 15.82 6.42
N LEU A 79 14.91 15.19 7.56
CA LEU A 79 14.04 15.18 8.74
C LEU A 79 13.77 16.58 9.28
N SER A 80 14.79 17.44 9.35
CA SER A 80 14.66 18.80 9.87
C SER A 80 13.83 19.72 8.97
N GLN A 81 13.94 19.58 7.65
CA GLN A 81 13.15 20.33 6.68
C GLN A 81 11.69 19.86 6.66
N ARG A 82 11.46 18.54 6.60
CA ARG A 82 10.09 17.99 6.63
C ARG A 82 9.38 18.28 7.94
N LEU A 83 10.07 18.22 9.08
CA LEU A 83 9.48 18.56 10.38
C LEU A 83 9.02 20.03 10.43
N LYS A 84 9.81 20.95 9.88
CA LYS A 84 9.41 22.37 9.80
C LYS A 84 8.21 22.56 8.89
N HIS A 85 8.18 21.90 7.74
CA HIS A 85 7.05 21.98 6.79
C HIS A 85 5.77 21.40 7.40
N LYS A 86 5.82 20.18 7.96
CA LYS A 86 4.70 19.49 8.59
C LYS A 86 4.20 20.16 9.88
N SER A 87 5.06 20.95 10.53
CA SER A 87 4.75 21.74 11.73
C SER A 87 3.96 23.01 11.42
N MET A 88 3.96 23.48 10.16
CA MET A 88 3.24 24.69 9.78
C MET A 88 1.75 24.40 9.68
N LYS A 89 0.94 25.20 10.36
CA LYS A 89 -0.52 25.14 10.26
C LYS A 89 -0.92 25.71 8.92
N ASP A 90 -1.75 24.99 8.18
CA ASP A 90 -2.39 25.53 6.99
C ASP A 90 -3.25 26.74 7.41
N PRO A 91 -3.10 27.93 6.79
CA PRO A 91 -3.84 29.13 7.19
C PRO A 91 -5.36 28.96 7.13
N GLN A 92 -5.85 28.04 6.29
CA GLN A 92 -7.28 27.80 6.10
C GLN A 92 -7.84 26.67 6.97
N THR A 93 -7.09 25.59 7.21
CA THR A 93 -7.61 24.44 7.96
C THR A 93 -7.31 24.52 9.46
N LYS A 94 -6.35 25.35 9.90
CA LYS A 94 -5.84 25.43 11.29
C LYS A 94 -5.29 24.11 11.85
N ILE A 95 -5.17 23.07 11.03
CA ILE A 95 -4.74 21.72 11.43
C ILE A 95 -3.34 21.49 10.82
N ASN A 96 -2.41 20.98 11.63
CA ASN A 96 -1.09 20.57 11.14
C ASN A 96 -1.16 19.26 10.37
N GLU A 97 -0.24 19.03 9.42
CA GLU A 97 -0.15 17.74 8.72
C GLU A 97 0.03 16.57 9.69
N TYR A 98 0.75 16.77 10.82
CA TYR A 98 0.83 15.78 11.90
C TYR A 98 -0.52 15.39 12.49
N GLN A 99 -1.40 16.37 12.72
CA GLN A 99 -2.72 16.12 13.28
C GLN A 99 -3.60 15.42 12.25
N ARG A 100 -3.43 15.72 10.96
CA ARG A 100 -4.12 15.06 9.87
C ARG A 100 -3.71 13.59 9.72
N GLU A 101 -2.41 13.32 9.71
CA GLU A 101 -1.86 11.95 9.68
C GLU A 101 -2.32 11.14 10.90
N PHE A 102 -2.32 11.75 12.09
CA PHE A 102 -2.80 11.10 13.31
C PHE A 102 -4.30 10.75 13.24
N LEU A 103 -5.13 11.64 12.70
CA LEU A 103 -6.57 11.39 12.52
C LEU A 103 -6.86 10.31 11.48
N LEU A 104 -6.11 10.29 10.37
CA LEU A 104 -6.22 9.22 9.36
C LEU A 104 -5.87 7.87 9.97
N PHE A 105 -4.76 7.79 10.71
CA PHE A 105 -4.34 6.58 11.41
C PHE A 105 -5.39 6.10 12.42
N PHE A 106 -5.98 7.02 13.19
CA PHE A 106 -6.99 6.69 14.19
C PHE A 106 -8.34 6.29 13.56
N SER A 107 -8.73 6.90 12.44
CA SER A 107 -9.90 6.49 11.66
C SER A 107 -9.71 5.09 11.10
N TRP A 108 -8.53 4.80 10.56
CA TRP A 108 -8.19 3.49 10.02
C TRP A 108 -8.19 2.40 11.09
N LEU A 109 -7.56 2.66 12.25
CA LEU A 109 -7.61 1.76 13.41
C LEU A 109 -9.04 1.46 13.85
N ASN A 110 -9.93 2.45 13.87
CA ASN A 110 -11.33 2.22 14.24
C ASN A 110 -12.08 1.38 13.20
N CYS A 111 -11.80 1.56 11.90
CA CYS A 111 -12.38 0.73 10.85
C CYS A 111 -11.89 -0.73 10.91
N PHE A 112 -10.62 -0.96 11.28
CA PHE A 112 -10.02 -2.30 11.32
C PHE A 112 -10.33 -3.07 12.62
N TYR A 113 -10.40 -2.39 13.77
CA TYR A 113 -10.63 -3.03 15.09
C TYR A 113 -12.10 -3.14 15.51
N LYS A 114 -13.05 -2.54 14.78
CA LYS A 114 -14.49 -2.66 15.04
C LYS A 114 -15.26 -3.45 13.96
N GLY A 115 -14.56 -4.08 13.02
CA GLY A 115 -15.13 -5.01 12.04
C GLY A 115 -15.16 -6.44 12.53
#